data_AF-A0A2V8E5B4-F1
#
_entry.id   AF-A0A2V8E5B4-F1
#
_cell.length_a   1.000
_cell.length_b   1.000
_cell.length_c   1.000
_cell.angle_alpha   90.00
_cell.angle_beta   90.00
_cell.angle_gamma   90.00
#
_symmetry.space_group_name_H-M   'P 1'
#
loop_
_entity.id
_entity.type
_entity.pdbx_description
1 polymer ?
#
loop_
_entity_poly.entity_id
_entity_poly.type
_entity_poly.pdbx_seq_one_letter_code
_entity_poly.pdbx_strand_id
1 'polypeptide(L)'
;AIERGSDDVLQVEEGSLYPALHRLLKRGWITWDDGTSENNRRAKYYRLTAKGRKQLEVETSKWDRFAQAMTRILRPASGEETP
;
A
#
# COMPACT_ATOMS: atom_id res chain seq x y z
N ALA A 1 8.31 -3.56 -6.94
CA ALA A 1 8.63 -3.11 -5.56
C ALA A 1 7.63 -3.70 -4.57
N ILE A 2 6.32 -3.60 -4.83
CA ILE A 2 5.28 -4.23 -3.98
C ILE A 2 5.44 -5.75 -3.95
N GLU A 3 5.33 -6.43 -5.11
CA GLU A 3 5.37 -7.90 -5.18
C GLU A 3 6.64 -8.48 -4.57
N ARG A 4 7.80 -8.09 -5.12
CA ARG A 4 9.13 -8.45 -4.57
C ARG A 4 9.33 -8.07 -3.11
N GLY A 5 8.77 -6.96 -2.65
CA GLY A 5 8.88 -6.51 -1.26
C GLY A 5 7.98 -7.28 -0.30
N SER A 6 7.08 -8.09 -0.84
CA SER A 6 6.17 -8.96 -0.11
C SER A 6 6.49 -10.45 -0.29
N ASP A 7 7.69 -10.78 -0.79
CA ASP A 7 8.05 -12.16 -1.20
C ASP A 7 6.98 -12.79 -2.12
N ASP A 8 6.46 -11.98 -3.05
CA ASP A 8 5.42 -12.33 -4.03
C ASP A 8 4.06 -12.76 -3.43
N VAL A 9 3.85 -12.57 -2.12
CA VAL A 9 2.57 -12.82 -1.44
C VAL A 9 1.48 -11.84 -1.92
N LEU A 10 1.84 -10.58 -2.13
CA LEU A 10 0.93 -9.55 -2.65
C LEU A 10 1.12 -9.38 -4.14
N GLN A 11 0.33 -10.10 -4.93
CA GLN A 11 0.30 -9.96 -6.38
C GLN A 11 -0.63 -8.82 -6.81
N VAL A 12 -0.15 -7.94 -7.68
CA VAL A 12 -0.92 -6.80 -8.16
C VAL A 12 -1.41 -7.08 -9.57
N GLU A 13 -2.67 -7.48 -9.67
CA GLU A 13 -3.28 -7.67 -10.99
C GLU A 13 -3.39 -6.33 -11.72
N GLU A 14 -3.10 -6.34 -13.03
CA GLU A 14 -3.18 -5.14 -13.88
C GLU A 14 -4.59 -4.49 -13.84
N GLY A 15 -5.63 -5.32 -13.77
CA GLY A 15 -7.02 -4.88 -13.62
C GLY A 15 -7.33 -4.17 -12.30
N SER A 16 -6.55 -4.40 -11.26
CA SER A 16 -6.74 -3.81 -9.92
C SER A 16 -5.96 -2.49 -9.74
N LEU A 17 -4.83 -2.36 -10.44
CA LEU A 17 -3.90 -1.24 -10.29
C LEU A 17 -4.51 0.08 -10.78
N TYR A 18 -5.03 0.11 -12.02
CA TYR A 18 -5.55 1.34 -12.60
C TYR A 18 -6.75 1.92 -11.85
N PRO A 19 -7.75 1.12 -11.42
CA PRO A 19 -8.82 1.61 -10.55
C PRO A 19 -8.31 2.17 -9.22
N ALA A 20 -7.28 1.55 -8.62
CA ALA A 20 -6.67 2.05 -7.38
C ALA A 20 -6.01 3.42 -7.60
N LEU A 21 -5.16 3.55 -8.63
CA LEU A 21 -4.52 4.83 -9.00
C LEU A 21 -5.56 5.92 -9.26
N HIS A 22 -6.64 5.60 -9.97
CA HIS A 22 -7.71 6.55 -10.25
C HIS A 22 -8.40 7.04 -8.96
N ARG A 23 -8.67 6.16 -7.99
CA ARG A 23 -9.22 6.57 -6.68
C ARG A 23 -8.25 7.48 -5.92
N LEU A 24 -6.95 7.19 -5.95
CA LEU A 24 -5.93 8.00 -5.28
C LEU A 24 -5.81 9.40 -5.92
N LEU A 25 -5.87 9.49 -7.26
CA LEU A 25 -5.91 10.77 -7.99
C LEU A 25 -7.16 11.57 -7.65
N LYS A 26 -8.35 10.94 -7.69
CA LYS A 26 -9.63 11.59 -7.38
C LYS A 26 -9.66 12.15 -5.96
N ARG A 27 -8.99 11.51 -5.01
CA ARG A 27 -8.83 11.99 -3.62
C ARG A 27 -7.78 13.09 -3.46
N GLY A 28 -6.98 13.35 -4.50
CA GLY A 28 -5.85 14.28 -4.49
C GLY A 28 -4.67 13.76 -3.65
N TRP A 29 -4.57 12.46 -3.44
CA TRP A 29 -3.48 11.85 -2.66
C TRP A 29 -2.23 11.62 -3.51
N ILE A 30 -2.39 11.41 -4.82
CA ILE A 30 -1.29 11.36 -5.77
C ILE A 30 -1.50 12.39 -6.88
N THR A 31 -0.41 12.76 -7.53
CA THR A 31 -0.37 13.46 -8.82
C THR A 31 0.51 12.67 -9.78
N TRP A 32 0.54 13.05 -11.04
CA TRP A 32 1.42 12.48 -12.04
C TRP A 32 2.04 13.55 -12.92
N ASP A 33 3.20 13.23 -13.47
CA ASP A 33 3.92 14.04 -14.45
C ASP A 33 4.22 13.16 -15.70
N ASP A 34 4.15 13.73 -16.90
CA ASP A 34 4.60 13.06 -18.13
C ASP A 34 6.13 12.91 -18.10
N GLY A 35 6.63 11.77 -18.54
CA GLY A 35 8.05 11.59 -18.78
C GLY A 35 8.34 10.55 -19.86
N THR A 36 9.62 10.37 -20.14
CA THR A 36 10.11 9.37 -21.09
C THR A 36 10.65 8.18 -20.29
N SER A 37 10.21 6.97 -20.60
CA SER A 37 10.79 5.74 -20.06
C SER A 37 12.13 5.43 -20.72
N GLU A 38 12.91 4.52 -20.14
CA GLU A 38 14.23 4.11 -20.64
C GLU A 38 14.22 3.60 -22.09
N ASN A 39 13.07 3.09 -22.57
CA ASN A 39 12.85 2.66 -23.95
C ASN A 39 12.22 3.73 -24.85
N ASN A 40 12.36 5.01 -24.50
CA ASN A 40 11.87 6.17 -25.25
C ASN A 40 10.35 6.20 -25.50
N ARG A 41 9.57 5.57 -24.60
CA ARG A 41 8.10 5.63 -24.62
C ARG A 41 7.59 6.66 -23.63
N ARG A 42 6.43 7.25 -23.93
CA ARG A 42 5.75 8.14 -22.97
C ARG A 42 5.26 7.32 -21.78
N ALA A 43 5.60 7.75 -20.58
CA ALA A 43 5.17 7.13 -19.33
C ALA A 43 4.64 8.20 -18.36
N LYS A 44 3.68 7.80 -17.52
CA LYS A 44 3.19 8.64 -16.42
C LYS A 44 3.92 8.25 -15.15
N TYR A 45 4.59 9.21 -14.53
CA TYR A 45 5.26 9.01 -13.25
C TYR A 45 4.38 9.56 -12.13
N TYR A 46 3.94 8.68 -11.24
CA TYR A 46 3.04 9.03 -10.13
C TYR A 46 3.84 9.37 -8.87
N ARG A 47 3.39 10.37 -8.12
CA ARG A 47 4.00 10.77 -6.84
C ARG A 47 2.96 11.22 -5.82
N LEU A 48 3.28 11.04 -4.53
CA LEU A 48 2.42 11.51 -3.44
C LEU A 48 2.39 13.05 -3.38
N THR A 49 1.20 13.59 -3.17
CA THR A 49 1.04 15.00 -2.80
C THR A 49 1.32 15.20 -1.31
N ALA A 50 1.37 16.45 -0.83
CA ALA A 50 1.45 16.71 0.62
C ALA A 50 0.25 16.12 1.38
N LYS A 51 -0.96 16.19 0.80
CA LYS A 51 -2.16 15.55 1.33
C LYS A 51 -2.02 14.02 1.34
N GLY A 52 -1.47 13.45 0.28
CA GLY A 52 -1.20 12.01 0.20
C GLY A 52 -0.25 11.50 1.25
N ARG A 53 0.85 12.22 1.53
CA ARG A 53 1.80 11.85 2.59
C ARG A 53 1.14 11.82 3.98
N LYS A 54 0.37 12.84 4.32
CA LYS A 54 -0.40 12.87 5.58
C LYS A 54 -1.39 11.70 5.67
N GLN A 55 -2.06 11.38 4.56
CA GLN A 55 -2.98 10.25 4.55
C GLN A 55 -2.25 8.91 4.70
N LEU A 56 -1.10 8.75 4.06
CA LEU A 56 -0.29 7.54 4.15
C LEU A 56 0.05 7.25 5.62
N GLU A 57 0.53 8.24 6.37
CA GLU A 57 0.82 8.11 7.81
C GLU A 57 -0.40 7.61 8.62
N VAL A 58 -1.60 8.15 8.32
CA VAL A 58 -2.85 7.74 8.97
C VAL A 58 -3.21 6.29 8.64
N GLU A 59 -3.18 5.90 7.37
CA GLU A 59 -3.56 4.55 6.94
C GLU A 59 -2.53 3.51 7.41
N THR A 60 -1.24 3.82 7.39
CA THR A 60 -0.19 2.95 7.95
C THR A 60 -0.40 2.74 9.44
N SER A 61 -0.66 3.81 10.21
CA SER A 61 -0.93 3.70 11.64
C SER A 61 -2.15 2.84 11.96
N LYS A 62 -3.21 2.92 11.14
CA LYS A 62 -4.40 2.06 11.27
C LYS A 62 -4.07 0.60 10.97
N TRP A 63 -3.34 0.36 9.89
CA TRP A 63 -2.91 -0.98 9.50
C TRP A 63 -2.07 -1.65 10.59
N ASP A 64 -1.08 -0.94 11.14
CA ASP A 64 -0.20 -1.48 12.17
C ASP A 64 -0.99 -1.91 13.41
N ARG A 65 -1.95 -1.07 13.85
CA ARG A 65 -2.84 -1.41 14.97
C ARG A 65 -3.67 -2.66 14.68
N PHE A 66 -4.23 -2.76 13.48
CA PHE A 66 -5.02 -3.92 13.06
C PHE A 66 -4.17 -5.19 13.01
N ALA A 67 -3.01 -5.14 12.37
CA ALA A 67 -2.09 -6.27 12.25
C ALA A 67 -1.59 -6.74 13.63
N GLN A 68 -1.29 -5.81 14.54
CA GLN A 68 -0.93 -6.13 15.92
C GLN A 68 -2.07 -6.83 16.67
N ALA A 69 -3.30 -6.33 16.54
CA ALA A 69 -4.47 -6.97 17.17
C ALA A 69 -4.67 -8.40 16.66
N MET A 70 -4.61 -8.60 15.34
CA MET A 70 -4.70 -9.92 14.73
C MET A 70 -3.57 -10.85 15.19
N THR A 71 -2.34 -10.34 15.28
CA THR A 71 -1.19 -11.12 15.74
C THR A 71 -1.39 -11.62 17.17
N ARG A 72 -1.93 -10.78 18.07
CA ARG A 72 -2.24 -11.17 19.45
C ARG A 72 -3.31 -12.26 19.53
N ILE A 73 -4.30 -12.23 18.65
CA ILE A 73 -5.38 -13.24 18.60
C ILE A 73 -4.84 -14.57 18.07
N LEU A 74 -4.02 -14.54 17.00
CA LEU A 74 -3.53 -15.75 16.33
C LEU A 74 -2.34 -16.39 17.05
N ARG A 75 -1.61 -15.61 17.84
CA ARG A 75 -0.47 -16.07 18.66
C ARG A 75 -0.72 -15.64 20.10
N PRO A 76 -1.75 -16.20 20.76
CA PRO A 76 -1.89 -16.00 22.20
C PRO A 76 -0.60 -16.52 22.84
N ALA A 77 -0.06 -15.78 23.81
CA ALA A 77 1.12 -16.22 24.53
C ALA A 77 0.82 -17.64 25.07
N SER A 78 1.52 -18.64 24.56
CA SER A 78 1.42 -20.01 25.02
C SER A 78 1.86 -20.01 26.49
N GLY A 79 0.87 -19.98 27.40
CA GLY A 79 1.11 -19.84 28.82
C GLY A 79 -0.13 -19.87 29.71
N GLU A 80 -1.33 -20.10 29.17
CA GLU A 80 -2.49 -20.49 29.98
C GLU A 80 -2.90 -21.91 29.58
N GLU A 81 -2.18 -22.89 30.14
CA GLU A 81 -2.81 -24.15 30.52
C GLU A 81 -3.92 -23.79 31.51
N THR A 82 -5.14 -23.67 31.02
CA THR A 82 -6.32 -23.52 31.86
C THR A 82 -6.52 -24.83 32.64
N PRO A 83 -6.67 -24.81 33.99
CA PRO A 83 -6.96 -26.00 34.79
C PRO A 83 -8.30 -26.65 34.45
#